data_AF-A0A947RZF2-F1
#
_entry.id   AF-A0A947RZF2-F1
#
_cell.length_a   1.000
_cell.length_b   1.000
_cell.length_c   1.000
_cell.angle_alpha   90.00
_cell.angle_beta   90.00
_cell.angle_gamma   90.00
#
_symmetry.space_group_name_H-M   'P 1'
#
loop_
_entity.id
_entity.type
_entity.pdbx_description
1 polymer ?
#
loop_
_entity_poly.entity_id
_entity_poly.type
_entity_poly.pdbx_seq_one_letter_code
_entity_poly.pdbx_strand_id
1 'polypeptide(L)' 'SEDIEKPFFVAGGLTPDNVKRAVKLTRPYAVDVSSGVEESPGIKDHKLLKEFIKNAKSA' A
#
# COMPACT_ATOMS: atom_id res chain seq x y z
N SER A 1 20.35 7.99 7.00
CA SER A 1 18.96 8.34 6.64
C SER A 1 18.45 9.23 7.74
N GLU A 2 17.89 10.39 7.41
CA GLU A 2 17.14 11.16 8.41
C GLU A 2 15.90 10.34 8.78
N ASP A 3 15.74 10.03 10.07
CA ASP A 3 14.53 9.39 10.56
C ASP A 3 13.38 10.39 10.44
N ILE A 4 12.29 9.97 9.80
CA ILE A 4 11.08 10.80 9.67
C ILE A 4 10.37 10.77 11.03
N GLU A 5 10.47 11.85 11.80
CA GLU A 5 9.91 11.90 13.16
C GLU A 5 8.38 12.01 13.21
N LYS A 6 7.73 12.48 12.14
CA LYS A 6 6.27 12.66 12.09
C LYS A 6 5.59 11.47 11.40
N PRO A 7 4.39 11.06 11.85
CA PRO A 7 3.59 10.07 11.14
C PRO A 7 3.41 10.47 9.67
N PHE A 8 3.68 9.54 8.76
CA PHE A 8 3.60 9.79 7.33
C PHE A 8 2.93 8.64 6.58
N PHE A 9 2.45 8.96 5.39
CA PHE A 9 1.73 8.04 4.51
C PHE A 9 2.62 7.68 3.34
N VAL A 10 2.53 6.45 2.85
CA VAL A 10 3.14 6.04 1.58
C VAL A 10 2.03 5.83 0.55
N ALA A 11 2.17 6.48 -0.59
CA ALA A 11 1.25 6.40 -1.72
C ALA A 11 2.04 6.29 -3.03
N GLY A 12 1.33 6.02 -4.13
CA GLY A 12 1.90 6.01 -5.48
C GLY A 12 2.42 4.64 -5.90
N GLY A 13 1.77 4.04 -6.90
CA GLY A 13 2.21 2.76 -7.50
C GLY A 13 2.15 1.54 -6.57
N LEU A 14 1.48 1.64 -5.42
CA LEU A 14 1.32 0.50 -4.53
C LEU A 14 0.36 -0.54 -5.13
N THR A 15 0.73 -1.81 -5.03
CA THR A 15 -0.03 -2.98 -5.50
C THR A 15 0.00 -4.07 -4.43
N PRO A 16 -0.85 -5.11 -4.51
CA PRO A 16 -0.77 -6.26 -3.61
C PRO A 16 0.63 -6.88 -3.54
N ASP A 17 1.38 -6.86 -4.65
CA ASP A 17 2.70 -7.50 -4.76
C ASP A 17 3.80 -6.72 -4.02
N ASN A 18 3.69 -5.39 -3.94
CA ASN A 18 4.75 -4.54 -3.41
C ASN A 18 4.46 -3.93 -2.03
N VAL A 19 3.19 -3.86 -1.61
CA VAL A 19 2.80 -3.13 -0.38
C VAL A 19 3.48 -3.68 0.87
N LYS A 20 3.64 -5.00 0.98
CA LYS A 20 4.33 -5.63 2.11
C LYS A 20 5.78 -5.17 2.24
N ARG A 21 6.48 -5.09 1.10
CA ARG A 21 7.86 -4.60 1.05
C ARG A 21 7.93 -3.11 1.37
N ALA A 22 7.01 -2.30 0.84
CA ALA A 22 6.94 -0.87 1.11
C ALA A 22 6.78 -0.61 2.62
N VAL A 23 5.81 -1.26 3.27
CA VAL A 23 5.59 -1.12 4.72
C VAL A 23 6.82 -1.53 5.53
N LYS A 24 7.48 -2.64 5.20
CA LYS A 24 8.69 -3.09 5.90
C LYS A 24 9.86 -2.11 5.79
N LEU A 25 10.05 -1.51 4.61
CA LEU A 25 11.18 -0.62 4.35
C LEU A 25 10.97 0.77 4.96
N THR A 26 9.74 1.29 4.93
CA THR A 26 9.48 2.68 5.33
C THR A 26 8.84 2.79 6.72
N ARG A 27 8.21 1.73 7.24
CA ARG A 27 7.45 1.74 8.50
C ARG A 27 6.48 2.93 8.60
N PRO A 28 5.62 3.14 7.59
CA PRO A 28 4.76 4.31 7.55
C PRO A 28 3.62 4.17 8.55
N TYR A 29 2.98 5.28 8.88
CA TYR A 29 1.74 5.27 9.66
C TYR A 29 0.60 4.64 8.88
N ALA A 30 0.50 4.95 7.58
CA ALA A 30 -0.52 4.41 6.69
C ALA A 30 0.00 4.24 5.26
N VAL A 31 -0.70 3.42 4.48
CA VAL A 31 -0.51 3.29 3.03
C VAL A 31 -1.79 3.66 2.31
N ASP A 32 -1.66 4.34 1.17
CA ASP A 32 -2.77 4.75 0.32
C ASP A 32 -2.65 4.11 -1.07
N VAL A 33 -3.76 3.56 -1.57
CA VAL A 33 -3.81 2.87 -2.86
C VAL A 33 -5.02 3.29 -3.66
N SER A 34 -4.79 3.58 -4.95
CA SER A 34 -5.84 3.86 -5.90
C SER A 34 -5.83 2.87 -7.06
N SER A 35 -5.03 3.12 -8.11
CA SER A 35 -5.05 2.31 -9.35
C SER A 35 -4.48 0.90 -9.20
N GLY A 36 -3.60 0.65 -8.23
CA GLY A 36 -2.99 -0.69 -8.04
C GLY A 36 -3.93 -1.77 -7.51
N VAL A 37 -5.20 -1.45 -7.30
CA VAL A 37 -6.28 -2.37 -6.94
C VAL A 37 -7.50 -2.23 -7.86
N GLU A 38 -7.32 -1.66 -9.06
CA GLU A 38 -8.36 -1.53 -10.08
C GLU A 38 -8.27 -2.64 -11.12
N GLU A 39 -9.43 -3.14 -11.59
CA GLU A 39 -9.50 -3.99 -12.78
C GLU A 39 -9.44 -3.17 -14.08
N SER A 40 -9.97 -1.94 -14.02
CA SER A 40 -9.97 -0.94 -15.08
C SER A 40 -10.13 0.45 -14.46
N PRO A 41 -9.80 1.55 -15.15
CA PRO A 41 -9.78 2.89 -14.57
C PRO A 41 -11.07 3.24 -13.81
N GLY A 42 -10.95 3.46 -12.51
CA GLY A 42 -12.06 3.80 -11.61
C GLY A 42 -12.93 2.62 -11.14
N ILE A 43 -12.68 1.40 -11.61
CA ILE A 43 -13.40 0.18 -11.18
C ILE A 43 -12.47 -0.68 -10.30
N LYS A 44 -12.82 -0.82 -9.02
CA LYS A 44 -12.02 -1.56 -8.03
C LYS A 44 -12.25 -3.07 -8.14
N ASP A 45 -11.16 -3.83 -8.10
CA ASP A 45 -11.21 -5.29 -7.99
C ASP A 45 -11.21 -5.70 -6.51
N HIS A 46 -12.28 -6.37 -6.07
CA HIS A 46 -12.43 -6.84 -4.69
C HIS A 46 -11.37 -7.88 -4.27
N LYS A 47 -10.86 -8.70 -5.19
CA LYS A 47 -9.79 -9.65 -4.92
C LYS A 47 -8.48 -8.90 -4.66
N LEU A 48 -8.13 -7.94 -5.52
CA LEU A 48 -6.91 -7.12 -5.35
C LEU A 48 -6.98 -6.31 -4.05
N LEU A 49 -8.13 -5.74 -3.71
CA LEU A 49 -8.33 -5.04 -2.43
C LEU A 49 -8.07 -5.96 -1.22
N LYS A 50 -8.63 -7.18 -1.22
CA LYS A 50 -8.43 -8.15 -0.14
C LYS A 50 -6.97 -8.55 -0.01
N GLU A 51 -6.31 -8.82 -1.13
CA GLU A 51 -4.89 -9.17 -1.16
C GLU A 51 -4.02 -8.01 -0.68
N PHE A 52 -4.30 -6.78 -1.12
CA PHE A 52 -3.63 -5.57 -0.68
C PHE A 52 -3.71 -5.38 0.85
N ILE A 53 -4.92 -5.45 1.42
CA ILE A 53 -5.15 -5.28 2.85
C ILE A 53 -4.43 -6.37 3.65
N LYS A 54 -4.53 -7.63 3.19
CA LYS A 54 -3.84 -8.77 3.82
C LYS A 54 -2.32 -8.59 3.82
N ASN A 55 -1.77 -8.15 2.69
CA ASN A 55 -0.32 -8.01 2.52
C ASN A 55 0.22 -6.79 3.30
N ALA A 56 -0.53 -5.68 3.33
CA ALA A 56 -0.19 -4.50 4.13
C ALA A 56 -0.20 -4.78 5.63
N LYS A 57 -1.22 -5.51 6.13
CA LYS A 57 -1.36 -5.83 7.56
C LYS A 57 -0.44 -6.96 8.06
N SER A 58 0.13 -7.76 7.16
CA SER A 58 1.05 -8.87 7.50
C SER A 58 2.53 -8.52 7.26
N ALA A 59 2.82 -7.24 7.05
CA ALA A 59 4.16 -6.72 6.85
C ALA A 59 4.99 -6.74 8.14
#